data_AF-A0A2S3U7E0-F1
#
_entry.id   AF-A0A2S3U7E0-F1
#
_cell.length_a   1.000
_cell.length_b   1.000
_cell.length_c   1.000
_cell.angle_alpha   90.00
_cell.angle_beta   90.00
_cell.angle_gamma   90.00
#
_symmetry.space_group_name_H-M   'P 1'
#
loop_
_entity.id
_entity.type
_entity.pdbx_description
1 polymer ?
#
loop_
_entity_poly.entity_id
_entity_poly.type
_entity_poly.pdbx_seq_one_letter_code
_entity_poly.pdbx_strand_id
1 'polypeptide(L)' 'MKSFTRGFLFGVVATAGAVIGSVLSFKKQVVDPIEDQENKFEENRKKAMRKSRSAHNG' A
#
# COMPACT_ATOMS: atom_id res chain seq x y z
N MET A 1 -43.06 2.89 -2.02
CA MET A 1 -41.73 3.40 -2.41
C MET A 1 -40.64 3.27 -1.33
N LYS A 2 -40.96 3.24 -0.02
CA LYS A 2 -39.95 3.17 1.06
C LYS A 2 -38.98 1.96 0.99
N SER A 3 -39.47 0.80 0.54
CA SER A 3 -38.66 -0.41 0.37
C SER A 3 -37.62 -0.29 -0.75
N PHE A 4 -38.00 0.34 -1.87
CA PHE A 4 -37.11 0.59 -3.01
C PHE A 4 -35.97 1.54 -2.63
N THR A 5 -36.29 2.67 -2.01
CA THR A 5 -35.28 3.65 -1.57
C THR A 5 -34.28 3.03 -0.60
N ARG A 6 -34.74 2.15 0.30
CA ARG A 6 -33.89 1.44 1.26
C ARG A 6 -32.94 0.44 0.58
N GLY A 7 -33.46 -0.32 -0.39
CA GLY A 7 -32.64 -1.24 -1.20
C GLY A 7 -31.62 -0.51 -2.07
N PHE A 8 -32.00 0.62 -2.66
CA PHE A 8 -31.09 1.47 -3.43
C PHE A 8 -29.95 2.03 -2.57
N LEU A 9 -30.26 2.63 -1.42
CA LEU A 9 -29.23 3.12 -0.48
C LEU A 9 -28.29 2.00 -0.03
N PHE A 10 -28.83 0.82 0.29
CA PHE A 10 -28.01 -0.33 0.66
C PHE A 10 -27.09 -0.75 -0.49
N GLY A 11 -27.61 -0.80 -1.72
CA GLY A 11 -26.81 -1.11 -2.91
C GLY A 11 -25.66 -0.13 -3.12
N VAL A 12 -25.91 1.18 -3.02
CA VAL A 12 -24.89 2.22 -3.15
C VAL A 12 -23.79 2.05 -2.09
N VAL A 13 -24.17 1.84 -0.83
CA VAL A 13 -23.21 1.63 0.27
C VAL A 13 -22.40 0.35 0.04
N ALA A 14 -23.04 -0.73 -0.39
CA ALA A 14 -22.36 -1.99 -0.68
C ALA A 14 -21.35 -1.84 -1.82
N THR A 15 -21.71 -1.18 -2.92
CA THR A 15 -20.80 -0.94 -4.05
C THR A 15 -19.64 -0.03 -3.65
N ALA A 16 -19.91 1.06 -2.91
CA ALA A 16 -18.86 1.94 -2.40
C ALA A 16 -17.89 1.20 -1.47
N GLY A 17 -18.42 0.38 -0.56
CA GLY A 17 -17.62 -0.46 0.33
C GLY A 17 -16.76 -1.46 -0.44
N ALA A 18 -17.31 -2.08 -1.48
CA ALA A 18 -16.56 -3.02 -2.33
C ALA A 18 -15.40 -2.33 -3.08
N VAL A 19 -15.63 -1.13 -3.63
CA VAL A 19 -14.58 -0.36 -4.32
C VAL A 19 -13.48 0.08 -3.36
N ILE A 20 -13.83 0.59 -2.18
CA ILE A 20 -12.84 0.98 -1.17
C ILE A 20 -12.06 -0.26 -0.71
N GLY A 21 -12.76 -1.35 -0.44
CA GLY A 21 -12.16 -2.62 -0.02
C GLY A 21 -11.19 -3.18 -1.06
N SER A 22 -11.54 -3.14 -2.35
CA SER A 22 -10.68 -3.65 -3.42
C SER A 22 -9.42 -2.81 -3.58
N VAL A 23 -9.54 -1.47 -3.55
CA VAL A 23 -8.38 -0.56 -3.65
C VAL A 23 -7.42 -0.75 -2.48
N LEU A 24 -7.94 -0.84 -1.25
CA LEU A 24 -7.09 -1.04 -0.06
C LEU A 24 -6.42 -2.41 -0.06
N SER A 25 -7.13 -3.45 -0.50
CA SER A 25 -6.57 -4.80 -0.62
C SER A 25 -5.46 -4.86 -1.67
N PHE A 26 -5.69 -4.25 -2.84
CA PHE A 26 -4.70 -4.19 -3.91
C PHE A 26 -3.44 -3.43 -3.49
N LYS A 27 -3.62 -2.29 -2.80
CA LYS A 27 -2.49 -1.55 -2.25
C LYS A 27 -1.61 -2.44 -1.34
N LYS A 28 -2.23 -3.13 -0.38
CA LYS A 28 -1.49 -3.97 0.57
C LYS A 28 -0.85 -5.22 -0.04
N GLN A 29 -1.51 -5.84 -1.02
CA GLN A 29 -1.03 -7.10 -1.59
C GLN A 29 -0.04 -6.90 -2.73
N VAL A 30 -0.10 -5.78 -3.45
CA VAL A 30 0.68 -5.59 -4.68
C VAL A 30 1.60 -4.38 -4.57
N VAL A 31 1.08 -3.22 -4.14
CA VAL A 31 1.86 -1.97 -4.14
C VAL A 31 2.88 -1.96 -2.99
N ASP A 32 2.42 -2.14 -1.75
CA ASP A 32 3.28 -2.08 -0.56
C ASP A 32 4.47 -3.07 -0.66
N PRO A 33 4.32 -4.34 -1.12
CA PRO A 33 5.45 -5.26 -1.27
C PRO A 33 6.49 -4.84 -2.31
N ILE A 34 6.09 -4.10 -3.35
CA ILE A 34 7.02 -3.57 -4.36
C ILE A 34 7.80 -2.41 -3.75
N GLU A 35 7.10 -1.45 -3.15
CA GLU A 35 7.72 -0.29 -2.49
C GLU A 35 8.67 -0.71 -1.36
N ASP A 36 8.28 -1.68 -0.53
CA ASP A 36 9.12 -2.21 0.54
C ASP A 36 10.40 -2.86 0.01
N GLN A 37 10.35 -3.52 -1.14
CA GLN A 37 11.54 -4.09 -1.76
C GLN A 37 12.47 -3.00 -2.29
N GLU A 38 11.95 -2.00 -2.99
CA GLU A 38 12.73 -0.85 -3.45
C GLU A 38 13.39 -0.11 -2.28
N ASN A 39 12.62 0.15 -1.22
CA ASN A 39 13.11 0.78 0.00
C ASN A 39 14.24 -0.03 0.66
N LYS A 40 14.12 -1.36 0.72
CA LYS A 40 15.18 -2.26 1.23
C LYS A 40 16.46 -2.15 0.40
N PHE A 41 16.36 -2.10 -0.92
CA PHE A 41 17.54 -1.93 -1.78
C PHE A 41 18.22 -0.59 -1.56
N GLU A 42 17.44 0.50 -1.47
CA GLU A 42 18.00 1.82 -1.22
C GLU A 42 18.64 1.92 0.18
N GLU A 43 18.01 1.38 1.20
CA GLU A 43 18.54 1.35 2.56
C GLU A 43 19.84 0.54 2.63
N ASN A 44 19.88 -0.62 1.97
CA ASN A 44 21.10 -1.43 1.87
C ASN A 44 22.22 -0.70 1.14
N ARG A 45 21.91 0.02 0.05
CA ARG A 45 22.88 0.87 -0.64
C ARG A 45 23.41 1.97 0.28
N LYS A 46 22.54 2.67 1.01
CA LYS A 46 22.94 3.70 1.99
C LYS A 46 23.83 3.11 3.08
N LYS A 47 23.47 1.94 3.63
CA LYS A 47 24.28 1.22 4.65
C LYS A 47 25.65 0.82 4.10
N ALA A 48 25.71 0.27 2.89
CA ALA A 48 26.97 -0.10 2.24
C ALA A 48 27.89 1.12 2.03
N MET A 49 27.35 2.24 1.54
CA MET A 49 28.12 3.48 1.39
C MET A 49 28.64 4.02 2.72
N ARG A 50 27.84 3.96 3.79
CA ARG A 50 28.29 4.34 5.14
C ARG A 50 29.42 3.45 5.62
N LYS A 51 29.31 2.13 5.44
CA LYS A 51 30.33 1.15 5.84
C LYS A 51 31.63 1.31 5.04
N SER A 52 31.53 1.55 3.74
CA SER A 52 32.69 1.85 2.89
C SER A 52 33.40 3.11 3.39
N ARG A 53 32.68 4.21 3.62
CA ARG A 53 33.27 5.45 4.14
C ARG A 53 33.96 5.27 5.49
N SER A 54 33.39 4.52 6.43
CA SER A 54 34.05 4.25 7.71
C SER A 54 35.32 3.43 7.58
N ALA A 55 35.40 2.52 6.60
CA ALA A 55 36.60 1.70 6.37
C ALA A 55 37.75 2.49 5.74
N HIS A 56 37.48 3.58 5.03
CA HIS A 56 38.51 4.46 4.45
C HIS A 56 39.01 5.54 5.42
N ASN A 57 38.32 5.75 6.54
CA ASN A 57 38.66 6.77 7.55
C ASN A 57 39.26 6.17 8.84
N GLY A 58 39.65 4.89 8.82
CA GLY A 58 40.27 4.17 9.93
C GLY A 58 41.72 3.81 9.64
#